data_AF-A0A7L4GEW8-F1
#
_entry.id   AF-A0A7L4GEW8-F1
#
_cell.length_a   1.000
_cell.length_b   1.000
_cell.length_c   1.000
_cell.angle_alpha   90.00
_cell.angle_beta   90.00
_cell.angle_gamma   90.00
#
_symmetry.space_group_name_H-M   'P 1'
#
loop_
_entity.id
_entity.type
_entity.pdbx_description
1 polymer ?
#
loop_
_entity_poly.entity_id
_entity_poly.type
_entity_poly.pdbx_seq_one_letter_code
_entity_poly.pdbx_strand_id
1 'polypeptide(L)'
;MDRVYEKPLPKERLFGILPNCSHAYCVGCIRKWRRSRNFQNTVIKACPECRVTSSYYIPHRYWVSDVGEKEKLIEAFRARMGKIRCKFFVRNHGFCPFKSDCIYLHELPA
;
A
#
# COMPACT_ATOMS: atom_id res chain seq x y z
N MET A 1 -5.39 15.19 15.12
CA MET A 1 -4.61 14.00 14.69
C MET A 1 -5.34 12.77 15.24
N ASP A 2 -5.69 11.80 14.39
CA ASP A 2 -6.57 10.66 14.76
C ASP A 2 -5.74 9.55 15.44
N ARG A 3 -6.08 9.19 16.68
CA ARG A 3 -5.35 8.19 17.47
C ARG A 3 -5.73 6.77 17.04
N VAL A 4 -4.87 6.15 16.23
CA VAL A 4 -5.12 4.83 15.62
C VAL A 4 -5.51 3.75 16.64
N TYR A 5 -4.85 3.72 17.81
CA TYR A 5 -5.10 2.71 18.83
C TYR A 5 -6.45 2.85 19.54
N GLU A 6 -7.06 4.03 19.51
CA GLU A 6 -8.34 4.31 20.17
C GLU A 6 -9.55 4.01 19.26
N LYS A 7 -9.31 3.59 18.01
CA LYS A 7 -10.40 3.27 17.10
C LYS A 7 -11.27 2.13 17.65
N PRO A 8 -12.60 2.21 17.50
CA PRO A 8 -13.53 1.26 18.13
C PRO A 8 -13.34 -0.16 17.59
N LEU A 9 -13.01 -0.30 16.31
CA LEU A 9 -12.81 -1.59 15.65
C LEU A 9 -11.33 -1.99 15.65
N PRO A 10 -10.95 -3.17 16.19
CA PRO A 10 -9.56 -3.64 16.20
C PRO A 10 -8.91 -3.69 14.81
N LYS A 11 -9.69 -4.03 13.78
CA LYS A 11 -9.25 -4.05 12.37
C LYS A 11 -8.86 -2.67 11.81
N GLU A 12 -9.28 -1.59 12.47
CA GLU A 12 -8.96 -0.22 12.08
C GLU A 12 -7.75 0.34 12.85
N ARG A 13 -7.28 -0.37 13.88
CA ARG A 13 -6.09 -0.06 14.68
C ARG A 13 -4.81 -0.48 13.95
N LEU A 14 -4.73 -0.15 12.67
CA LEU A 14 -3.60 -0.44 11.80
C LEU A 14 -3.10 0.84 11.15
N PHE A 15 -1.79 0.91 11.02
CA PHE A 15 -1.08 1.92 10.25
C PHE A 15 -0.89 1.44 8.82
N GLY A 16 -1.16 2.30 7.85
CA GLY A 16 -0.75 2.15 6.47
C GLY A 16 0.62 2.80 6.30
N ILE A 17 1.66 1.96 6.30
CA ILE A 17 3.06 2.39 6.10
C ILE A 17 3.29 2.59 4.61
N LEU A 18 3.83 3.75 4.22
CA LEU A 18 4.21 4.00 2.83
C LEU A 18 5.65 3.52 2.58
N PRO A 19 5.91 2.67 1.57
CA PRO A 19 7.26 2.17 1.28
C PRO A 19 8.25 3.29 0.96
N ASN A 20 7.83 4.31 0.22
CA ASN A 20 8.75 5.27 -0.39
C ASN A 20 9.00 6.55 0.44
N CYS A 21 8.42 6.67 1.64
CA CYS A 21 8.68 7.79 2.55
C CYS A 21 8.46 7.39 4.02
N SER A 22 8.95 8.16 4.98
CA SER A 22 8.77 7.88 6.42
C SER A 22 7.34 8.08 6.95
N HIS A 23 6.43 8.64 6.15
CA HIS A 23 5.06 8.90 6.57
C HIS A 23 4.21 7.64 6.67
N ALA A 24 3.40 7.57 7.73
CA ALA A 24 2.39 6.55 7.92
C ALA A 24 1.09 7.18 8.41
N TYR A 25 -0.03 6.51 8.11
CA TYR A 25 -1.37 7.02 8.39
C TYR A 25 -2.22 5.90 8.97
N CYS A 26 -3.37 6.23 9.56
CA CYS A 26 -4.37 5.19 9.81
C CYS A 26 -4.79 4.52 8.49
N VAL A 27 -5.03 3.21 8.48
CA VAL A 27 -5.43 2.49 7.25
C VAL A 27 -6.71 3.10 6.63
N GLY A 28 -7.67 3.52 7.45
CA GLY A 28 -8.88 4.21 6.96
C GLY A 28 -8.58 5.53 6.25
N CYS A 29 -7.60 6.28 6.76
CA CYS A 29 -7.19 7.59 6.27
C CYS A 29 -6.53 7.47 4.90
N ILE A 30 -5.52 6.61 4.76
CA ILE A 30 -4.83 6.40 3.48
C ILE A 30 -5.76 5.74 2.45
N ARG A 31 -6.71 4.91 2.89
CA ARG A 31 -7.74 4.34 1.99
C ARG A 31 -8.68 5.42 1.47
N LYS A 32 -9.09 6.38 2.32
CA LYS A 32 -9.92 7.52 1.89
C LYS A 32 -9.16 8.39 0.90
N TRP A 33 -7.89 8.70 1.18
CA TRP A 33 -7.01 9.45 0.28
C TRP A 33 -6.92 8.80 -1.11
N ARG A 34 -6.56 7.51 -1.16
CA ARG A 34 -6.41 6.76 -2.43
C ARG A 34 -7.71 6.55 -3.21
N ARG A 35 -8.87 6.71 -2.57
CA ARG A 35 -10.20 6.63 -3.23
C ARG A 35 -10.74 7.98 -3.68
N SER A 36 -10.08 9.08 -3.31
CA SER A 36 -10.49 10.41 -3.72
C SER A 36 -10.52 10.50 -5.25
N ARG A 37 -11.61 11.01 -5.81
CA ARG A 37 -11.75 11.26 -7.25
C ARG A 37 -11.47 12.71 -7.63
N ASN A 38 -11.26 13.57 -6.65
CA ASN A 38 -11.05 15.01 -6.83
C ASN A 38 -9.65 15.34 -7.35
N PHE A 39 -8.74 14.36 -7.42
CA PHE A 39 -7.35 14.55 -7.82
C PHE A 39 -6.93 13.52 -8.87
N GLN A 40 -5.92 13.88 -9.66
CA GLN A 40 -5.31 12.97 -10.63
C GLN A 40 -4.72 11.72 -9.95
N ASN A 41 -4.65 10.62 -10.71
CA ASN A 41 -4.15 9.33 -10.23
C ASN A 41 -2.73 9.41 -9.62
N THR A 42 -1.88 10.28 -10.14
CA THR A 42 -0.52 10.53 -9.63
C THR A 42 -0.55 11.10 -8.21
N VAL A 43 -1.49 12.01 -7.93
CA VAL A 43 -1.64 12.66 -6.63
C VAL A 43 -2.19 11.70 -5.58
N ILE A 44 -3.26 10.95 -5.91
CA ILE A 44 -3.88 10.04 -4.93
C ILE A 44 -3.01 8.81 -4.64
N LYS A 45 -2.08 8.47 -5.53
CA LYS A 45 -1.03 7.44 -5.31
C LYS A 45 0.19 7.99 -4.58
N ALA A 46 0.26 9.29 -4.33
CA ALA A 46 1.36 9.90 -3.59
C ALA A 46 1.06 10.00 -2.10
N CYS A 47 2.12 10.20 -1.31
CA CYS A 47 2.02 10.58 0.09
C CYS A 47 1.25 11.91 0.23
N PRO A 48 0.24 12.01 1.13
CA PRO A 48 -0.47 13.26 1.40
C PRO A 48 0.45 14.44 1.78
N GLU A 49 1.53 14.17 2.50
CA GLU A 49 2.46 15.18 3.01
C GLU A 49 3.58 15.49 2.01
N CYS A 50 4.47 14.51 1.74
CA CYS A 50 5.66 14.76 0.93
C CYS A 50 5.49 14.53 -0.57
N ARG A 51 4.30 14.11 -1.03
CA ARG A 51 3.99 13.85 -2.45
C ARG A 51 4.88 12.82 -3.16
N VAL A 52 5.72 12.09 -2.43
CA VAL A 52 6.45 10.95 -2.98
C VAL A 52 5.46 9.88 -3.42
N THR A 53 5.59 9.43 -4.67
CA THR A 53 4.70 8.40 -5.25
C THR A 53 4.91 7.08 -4.54
N SER A 54 3.81 6.42 -4.16
CA SER A 54 3.82 5.12 -3.50
C SER A 54 2.62 4.31 -3.98
N SER A 55 2.80 3.39 -4.93
CA SER A 55 1.69 2.67 -5.58
C SER A 55 0.85 1.81 -4.63
N TYR A 56 1.41 1.41 -3.48
CA TYR A 56 0.72 0.66 -2.42
C TYR A 56 1.07 1.20 -1.03
N TYR A 57 0.43 0.63 -0.01
CA TYR A 57 0.76 0.83 1.42
C TYR A 57 0.74 -0.54 2.12
N ILE A 58 1.48 -0.64 3.22
CA ILE A 58 1.60 -1.87 4.00
C ILE A 58 0.81 -1.71 5.30
N PRO A 59 -0.25 -2.50 5.54
CA PRO A 59 -0.95 -2.48 6.82
C PRO A 59 -0.09 -3.13 7.91
N HIS A 60 0.22 -2.39 8.97
CA HIS A 60 0.97 -2.87 10.13
C HIS A 60 0.34 -2.41 11.46
N ARG A 61 0.45 -3.22 12.50
CA ARG A 61 0.01 -2.87 13.87
C ARG A 61 0.79 -1.74 14.53
N TYR A 62 2.02 -1.50 14.11
CA TYR A 62 2.93 -0.57 14.77
C TYR A 62 3.41 0.45 13.75
N TRP A 63 3.72 1.64 14.25
CA TRP A 63 4.46 2.63 13.49
C TRP A 63 5.90 2.16 13.36
N VAL A 64 6.44 2.21 12.15
CA VAL A 64 7.83 1.83 11.87
C VAL A 64 8.61 3.10 11.50
N SER A 65 9.48 3.55 12.39
CA SER A 65 10.35 4.72 12.17
C SER A 65 11.76 4.34 11.73
N ASP A 66 12.24 3.15 12.12
CA ASP A 66 13.56 2.66 11.72
C ASP A 66 13.58 2.28 10.24
N VAL A 67 14.64 2.71 9.54
CA VAL A 67 14.78 2.48 8.10
C VAL A 67 15.01 0.99 7.81
N GLY A 68 15.86 0.32 8.59
CA GLY A 68 16.18 -1.09 8.38
C GLY A 68 15.00 -2.02 8.65
N GLU A 69 14.25 -1.79 9.73
CA GLU A 69 13.00 -2.50 10.01
C GLU A 69 11.97 -2.28 8.90
N LYS A 70 11.87 -1.05 8.41
CA LYS A 70 10.95 -0.71 7.33
C LYS A 70 11.33 -1.41 6.02
N GLU A 71 12.61 -1.47 5.67
CA GLU A 71 13.07 -2.19 4.48
C GLU A 71 12.73 -3.68 4.55
N LYS A 72 13.01 -4.32 5.71
CA LYS A 72 12.62 -5.72 5.95
C LYS A 72 11.11 -5.93 5.83
N LEU A 73 10.31 -5.00 6.36
CA LEU A 73 8.86 -5.04 6.23
C LEU A 73 8.42 -4.95 4.77
N ILE A 74 9.01 -4.04 3.99
CA ILE A 74 8.71 -3.86 2.56
C ILE A 74 9.05 -5.13 1.78
N GLU A 75 10.23 -5.70 2.01
CA GLU A 75 10.67 -6.93 1.36
C GLU A 75 9.76 -8.11 1.69
N ALA A 76 9.51 -8.35 2.99
CA ALA A 76 8.64 -9.43 3.44
C ALA A 76 7.20 -9.26 2.93
N PHE A 77 6.72 -8.02 2.81
CA PHE A 77 5.41 -7.75 2.21
C PHE A 77 5.41 -8.06 0.71
N ARG A 78 6.39 -7.57 -0.04
CA ARG A 78 6.53 -7.86 -1.48
C ARG A 78 6.64 -9.36 -1.75
N ALA A 79 7.46 -10.08 -0.98
CA ALA A 79 7.63 -11.52 -1.13
C ALA A 79 6.32 -12.30 -0.88
N ARG A 80 5.50 -11.87 0.08
CA ARG A 80 4.17 -12.48 0.31
C ARG A 80 3.19 -12.16 -0.80
N MET A 81 3.15 -10.90 -1.24
CA MET A 81 2.22 -10.45 -2.28
C MET A 81 2.56 -11.03 -3.66
N GLY A 82 3.85 -11.22 -3.94
CA GLY A 82 4.36 -11.86 -5.14
C GLY A 82 4.05 -13.35 -5.26
N LYS A 83 3.45 -13.97 -4.24
CA LYS A 83 2.89 -15.35 -4.33
C LYS A 83 1.41 -15.35 -4.71
N ILE A 84 0.74 -14.20 -4.61
CA ILE A 84 -0.69 -14.06 -4.91
C ILE A 84 -0.83 -13.64 -6.36
N ARG A 85 -1.58 -14.42 -7.14
CA ARG A 85 -1.86 -14.11 -8.56
C ARG A 85 -2.54 -12.75 -8.70
N CYS A 86 -2.00 -11.93 -9.59
CA CYS A 86 -2.54 -10.62 -9.91
C CYS A 86 -3.90 -10.76 -10.59
N LYS A 87 -4.96 -10.34 -9.90
CA LYS A 87 -6.33 -10.38 -10.42
C LYS A 87 -6.48 -9.66 -11.77
N PHE A 88 -5.78 -8.53 -11.96
CA PHE A 88 -5.84 -7.78 -13.22
C PHE A 88 -5.13 -8.51 -14.35
N PHE A 89 -3.94 -9.05 -14.08
CA PHE A 89 -3.14 -9.78 -15.07
C PHE A 89 -3.88 -11.03 -15.57
N VAL A 90 -4.45 -11.81 -14.65
CA VAL A 90 -5.24 -13.00 -15.00
C VAL A 90 -6.50 -12.61 -15.76
N ARG A 91 -7.26 -11.60 -15.29
CA ARG A 91 -8.52 -11.19 -15.91
C ARG A 91 -8.35 -10.59 -17.30
N ASN A 92 -7.25 -9.88 -17.55
CA ASN A 92 -7.00 -9.21 -18.83
C ASN A 92 -5.98 -9.99 -19.69
N HIS A 93 -5.85 -11.31 -19.50
CA HIS A 93 -5.01 -12.18 -20.33
C HIS A 93 -3.58 -11.66 -20.55
N GLY A 94 -2.90 -11.31 -19.45
CA GLY A 94 -1.51 -10.86 -19.48
C GLY A 94 -1.33 -9.35 -19.37
N PHE A 95 -2.42 -8.58 -19.22
CA PHE A 95 -2.34 -7.13 -19.04
C PHE A 95 -2.63 -6.68 -17.59
N CYS A 96 -1.60 -6.12 -16.92
CA CYS A 96 -1.76 -5.44 -15.65
C CYS A 96 -1.60 -3.91 -15.81
N PRO A 97 -2.58 -3.09 -15.41
CA PRO A 97 -2.48 -1.63 -15.52
C PRO A 97 -1.38 -1.03 -14.64
N PHE A 98 -0.87 -1.79 -13.67
CA PHE A 98 0.21 -1.37 -12.78
C PHE A 98 1.61 -1.75 -13.29
N LYS A 99 1.72 -2.58 -14.34
CA LYS A 99 3.00 -2.98 -14.96
C LYS A 99 4.07 -3.37 -13.91
N SER A 100 5.22 -2.69 -13.92
CA SER A 100 6.35 -2.89 -13.00
C SER A 100 6.07 -2.48 -11.56
N ASP A 101 5.05 -1.65 -11.32
CA ASP A 101 4.65 -1.23 -9.96
C ASP A 101 3.74 -2.25 -9.27
N CYS A 102 3.36 -3.33 -9.97
CA CYS A 102 2.52 -4.37 -9.40
C CYS A 102 3.32 -5.23 -8.43
N ILE A 103 2.79 -5.41 -7.22
CA ILE A 103 3.39 -6.26 -6.18
C ILE A 103 2.88 -7.71 -6.21
N TYR A 104 2.02 -8.06 -7.16
CA TYR A 104 1.38 -9.37 -7.29
C TYR A 104 2.00 -10.18 -8.42
N LEU A 105 1.84 -11.51 -8.36
CA LEU A 105 2.39 -12.42 -9.36
C LEU A 105 1.73 -12.23 -10.73
N HIS A 106 2.54 -11.97 -11.75
CA HIS A 106 2.13 -11.92 -13.16
C HIS A 106 2.46 -13.24 -13.86
N GLU A 107 1.64 -14.25 -13.59
CA GLU A 107 1.73 -15.57 -14.21
C GLU A 107 0.41 -15.85 -14.93
N LEU A 108 0.49 -16.31 -16.18
CA LEU A 108 -0.68 -16.75 -16.92
C LEU A 108 -1.03 -18.17 -16.45
N PRO A 109 -2.32 -18.49 -16.22
CA PRO A 109 -2.69 -19.89 -16.03
C PRO A 109 -2.28 -20.68 -17.27
N ALA A 110 -1.55 -21.78 -17.05
CA ALA A 110 -1.25 -22.78 -18.07
C ALA A 110 -2.54 -23.41 -18.60
#